data_AF-A0A0F9S545-F1
#
_entry.id   AF-A0A0F9S545-F1
#
_cell.length_a   1.000
_cell.length_b   1.000
_cell.length_c   1.000
_cell.angle_alpha   90.00
_cell.angle_beta   90.00
_cell.angle_gamma   90.00
#
_symmetry.space_group_name_H-M   'P 1'
#
loop_
_entity.id
_entity.type
_entity.pdbx_description
1 polymer ?
#
loop_
_entity_poly.entity_id
_entity_poly.type
_entity_poly.pdbx_seq_one_letter_code
_entity_poly.pdbx_strand_id
1 'polypeptide(L)' 'MARSIQTEIEKLSEEIHKLYCEQYLKDNRKPYWTNGDYSKLDERTKEYDRNIAKFIIKREQNVENNQPNI' A
#
# COMPACT_ATOMS: atom_id res chain seq x y z
N MET A 1 5.34 -21.34 6.03
CA MET A 1 4.95 -21.12 4.63
C MET A 1 5.44 -19.74 4.25
N ALA A 2 6.22 -19.60 3.18
CA ALA A 2 6.61 -18.27 2.68
C ALA A 2 5.34 -17.53 2.22
N ARG A 3 5.16 -16.29 2.67
CA ARG A 3 4.04 -15.44 2.25
C ARG A 3 4.24 -15.11 0.75
N SER A 4 3.18 -15.18 -0.05
CA SER A 4 3.30 -14.86 -1.48
C SER A 4 3.47 -13.35 -1.66
N ILE A 5 4.22 -12.95 -2.70
CA ILE A 5 4.39 -11.54 -3.07
C ILE A 5 3.03 -10.86 -3.28
N GLN A 6 2.04 -11.57 -3.80
CA GLN A 6 0.69 -11.04 -3.98
C GLN A 6 0.03 -10.69 -2.64
N THR A 7 0.16 -11.55 -1.62
CA THR A 7 -0.37 -11.26 -0.28
C THR A 7 0.30 -10.04 0.35
N GLU A 8 1.59 -9.85 0.10
CA GLU A 8 2.33 -8.69 0.59
C GLU A 8 1.92 -7.38 -0.12
N ILE A 9 1.73 -7.42 -1.43
CA ILE A 9 1.17 -6.30 -2.21
C ILE A 9 -0.18 -5.87 -1.64
N GLU A 10 -1.11 -6.80 -1.42
CA GLU A 10 -2.44 -6.46 -0.90
C GLU A 10 -2.38 -5.86 0.51
N LYS A 11 -1.53 -6.42 1.39
CA LYS A 11 -1.34 -5.90 2.75
C LYS A 11 -0.81 -4.47 2.74
N LEU A 12 0.23 -4.20 1.94
CA LEU A 12 0.77 -2.84 1.81
C LEU A 12 -0.25 -1.89 1.18
N SER A 13 -1.03 -2.35 0.20
CA SER A 13 -2.06 -1.54 -0.44
C SER A 13 -3.14 -1.10 0.56
N GLU A 14 -3.55 -2.00 1.47
CA GLU A 14 -4.48 -1.66 2.56
C GLU A 14 -3.88 -0.62 3.52
N GLU A 15 -2.59 -0.72 3.86
CA GLU A 15 -1.91 0.24 4.72
C GLU A 15 -1.80 1.62 4.04
N ILE A 16 -1.48 1.67 2.75
CA ILE A 16 -1.43 2.89 1.94
C ILE A 16 -2.80 3.58 1.91
N HIS A 17 -3.88 2.81 1.70
CA HIS A 17 -5.23 3.36 1.68
C HIS A 17 -5.65 3.94 3.04
N LYS A 18 -5.26 3.29 4.15
CA LYS A 18 -5.49 3.85 5.49
C LYS A 18 -4.79 5.19 5.67
N LEU A 19 -3.53 5.31 5.25
CA LEU A 19 -2.78 6.57 5.29
C LEU A 19 -3.46 7.66 4.45
N TYR A 20 -3.96 7.32 3.26
CA TYR A 20 -4.74 8.24 2.44
C TYR A 20 -6.01 8.72 3.17
N CYS A 21 -6.75 7.81 3.82
CA CYS A 21 -7.95 8.16 4.56
C CYS A 21 -7.65 9.09 5.75
N GLU A 22 -6.54 8.87 6.46
CA GLU A 22 -6.07 9.75 7.53
C GLU A 22 -5.72 11.14 7.00
N GLN A 23 -5.01 11.21 5.87
CA GLN A 23 -4.67 12.48 5.24
C GLN A 23 -5.91 13.23 4.77
N TYR A 24 -6.85 12.52 4.13
CA TYR A 24 -8.13 13.09 3.70
C TYR A 24 -8.90 13.70 4.87
N LEU A 25 -8.93 13.01 6.01
CA LEU A 25 -9.58 13.51 7.23
C LEU A 25 -8.95 14.81 7.72
N LYS A 26 -7.61 14.90 7.73
CA LYS A 26 -6.90 16.12 8.13
C LYS A 26 -7.24 17.30 7.21
N ASP A 27 -7.26 17.05 5.90
CA ASP A 27 -7.44 18.09 4.89
C ASP A 27 -8.90 18.56 4.78
N ASN A 28 -9.86 17.65 4.92
CA ASN A 28 -11.28 17.93 4.68
C ASN A 28 -12.11 18.03 5.96
N ARG A 29 -11.53 17.73 7.12
CA ARG A 29 -12.22 17.62 8.44
C ARG A 29 -13.44 16.71 8.43
N LYS A 30 -13.48 15.75 7.51
CA LYS A 30 -14.52 14.73 7.38
C LYS A 30 -13.89 13.42 6.90
N PRO A 31 -14.45 12.26 7.28
CA PRO A 31 -13.89 10.99 6.85
C PRO A 31 -14.02 10.79 5.34
N TYR A 32 -13.08 10.05 4.77
CA TYR A 32 -13.23 9.52 3.41
C TYR A 32 -14.32 8.45 3.39
N TRP A 33 -15.02 8.28 2.26
CA TRP A 33 -16.24 7.46 2.20
C TRP A 33 -16.03 5.98 2.53
N THR A 34 -14.82 5.46 2.33
CA THR A 34 -14.49 4.08 2.73
C THR A 34 -14.19 3.91 4.21
N ASN A 35 -13.90 4.99 4.94
CA ASN A 35 -13.40 4.96 6.33
C ASN A 35 -12.17 4.05 6.52
N GLY A 36 -11.27 3.98 5.53
CA GLY A 36 -10.09 3.10 5.58
C GLY A 36 -10.39 1.63 5.26
N ASP A 37 -11.64 1.28 4.95
CA ASP A 37 -12.01 -0.07 4.52
C ASP A 37 -11.64 -0.27 3.05
N TYR A 38 -10.52 -0.97 2.83
CA TYR A 38 -9.97 -1.22 1.50
C TYR A 38 -10.89 -2.10 0.64
N SER A 39 -11.73 -2.95 1.26
CA SER A 39 -12.66 -3.80 0.52
C SER A 39 -13.73 -3.01 -0.22
N LYS A 40 -14.03 -1.79 0.25
CA LYS A 40 -15.03 -0.90 -0.36
C LYS A 40 -14.54 -0.22 -1.63
N LEU A 41 -13.23 -0.16 -1.88
CA LEU A 41 -12.69 0.47 -3.08
C LEU A 41 -13.05 -0.29 -4.35
N ASP A 42 -13.27 0.46 -5.44
CA ASP A 42 -13.28 -0.11 -6.77
C ASP A 42 -11.87 -0.57 -7.20
N GLU A 43 -11.81 -1.50 -8.16
CA GLU A 43 -10.54 -2.08 -8.60
C GLU A 43 -9.60 -1.06 -9.25
N ARG A 44 -10.14 0.01 -9.86
CA ARG A 44 -9.31 1.07 -10.43
C ARG A 44 -8.56 1.82 -9.33
N THR A 45 -9.22 2.11 -8.22
CA THR A 45 -8.64 2.81 -7.08
C THR A 45 -7.63 1.91 -6.36
N LYS A 46 -7.97 0.63 -6.15
CA LYS A 46 -7.02 -0.35 -5.61
C LYS A 46 -5.74 -0.47 -6.44
N GLU A 47 -5.83 -0.37 -7.76
CA GLU A 47 -4.64 -0.44 -8.61
C GLU A 47 -3.65 0.71 -8.35
N TYR A 48 -4.10 1.89 -7.93
CA TYR A 48 -3.19 2.96 -7.50
C TYR A 48 -2.39 2.55 -6.26
N ASP A 49 -3.06 2.02 -5.24
CA ASP A 49 -2.39 1.55 -4.00
C ASP A 49 -1.46 0.37 -4.29
N ARG A 50 -1.90 -0.58 -5.13
CA ARG A 50 -1.07 -1.71 -5.58
C ARG A 50 0.18 -1.25 -6.33
N ASN A 51 0.09 -0.21 -7.17
CA ASN A 51 1.25 0.30 -7.90
C ASN A 51 2.29 0.92 -6.96
N ILE A 52 1.84 1.60 -5.90
CA ILE A 52 2.73 2.12 -4.85
C ILE A 52 3.35 0.96 -4.07
N ALA A 53 2.56 -0.05 -3.68
CA ALA A 53 3.05 -1.25 -2.99
C ALA A 53 4.10 -2.01 -3.82
N LYS A 54 3.84 -2.24 -5.13
CA LYS A 54 4.79 -2.86 -6.07
C LYS A 54 6.09 -2.06 -6.15
N PHE A 55 6.01 -0.73 -6.16
CA PHE A 55 7.20 0.13 -6.18
C PHE A 55 8.05 -0.03 -4.91
N ILE A 56 7.42 -0.04 -3.73
CA ILE A 56 8.10 -0.23 -2.43
C ILE A 56 8.81 -1.58 -2.40
N ILE A 57 8.08 -2.67 -2.67
CA ILE A 57 8.65 -4.04 -2.68
C ILE A 57 9.82 -4.13 -3.66
N LYS A 58 9.66 -3.62 -4.89
CA LYS A 58 10.72 -3.61 -5.89
C LYS A 58 11.94 -2.83 -5.39
N ARG A 59 11.73 -1.70 -4.71
CA ARG A 59 12.83 -0.89 -4.17
C ARG A 59 13.57 -1.63 -3.05
N GLU A 60 12.87 -2.28 -2.14
CA GLU A 60 13.44 -3.06 -1.04
C GLU A 60 14.27 -4.24 -1.56
N GLN A 61 13.75 -5.00 -2.54
CA GLN A 61 14.50 -6.07 -3.20
C GLN A 61 15.78 -5.57 -3.88
N ASN A 62 15.74 -4.38 -4.50
CA ASN A 62 16.94 -3.80 -5.10
C ASN A 62 17.96 -3.30 -4.05
N VAL A 63 17.51 -2.95 -2.85
CA VAL A 63 18.40 -2.58 -1.74
C VAL A 63 19.08 -3.82 -1.17
N GLU A 64 18.33 -4.91 -0.95
CA GLU A 64 18.89 -6.18 -0.49
C GLU A 64 19.95 -6.73 -1.45
N ASN A 65 19.72 -6.61 -2.77
CA ASN A 65 20.67 -7.06 -3.79
C ASN A 65 21.93 -6.17 -3.91
N ASN A 66 21.95 -4.99 -3.29
CA ASN A 66 23.06 -4.03 -3.36
C ASN A 66 23.73 -3.79 -1.99
N GLN A 67 23.40 -4.57 -0.96
CA GLN A 67 24.17 -4.52 0.28
C GLN A 67 25.57 -5.10 0.05
N PRO A 68 26.66 -4.34 0.32
CA PRO A 68 28.00 -4.90 0.30
C PRO A 68 28.06 -6.01 1.35
N ASN A 69 28.53 -7.18 0.95
CA ASN A 69 28.79 -8.31 1.84
C ASN A 69 29.85 -7.84 2.87
N ILE A 70 29.44 -7.53 4.09
CA ILE A 70 30.35 -7.18 5.21
C ILE A 70 30.73 -8.47 5.94
#